data_AF-A0A6L3X929-F1
#
_entry.id   AF-A0A6L3X929-F1
#
_cell.length_a   1.000
_cell.length_b   1.000
_cell.length_c   1.000
_cell.angle_alpha   90.00
_cell.angle_beta   90.00
_cell.angle_gamma   90.00
#
_symmetry.space_group_name_H-M   'P 1'
#
loop_
_entity.id
_entity.type
_entity.pdbx_description
1 polymer ?
#
loop_
_entity_poly.entity_id
_entity_poly.type
_entity_poly.pdbx_seq_one_letter_code
_entity_poly.pdbx_strand_id
1 'polypeptide(L)'
;IASTLATSLSFEKRYTLNVIVTDFTGDFDLLIVPVLAWLRENQPDIMTTDEGQKKGFTFYADINNDSSFDISISLMLTERTLVSEVDGALHVKNIPEPLPPEPVTRPVELYINGELVSKWDE
;
A
#
# COMPACT_ATOMS: atom_id res chain seq x y z
N ILE A 1 8.79 1.98 -14.83
CA ILE A 1 9.81 0.93 -14.58
C ILE A 1 11.14 1.62 -14.32
N ALA A 2 11.82 1.30 -13.22
CA ALA A 2 13.17 1.73 -12.93
C ALA A 2 14.12 0.52 -13.00
N SER A 3 15.12 0.58 -13.87
CA SER A 3 16.14 -0.46 -14.04
C SER A 3 17.45 0.21 -14.46
N THR A 4 18.57 -0.52 -14.33
CA THR A 4 19.93 -0.04 -14.62
C THR A 4 20.64 -1.03 -15.54
N LEU A 5 21.73 -0.63 -16.17
CA LEU A 5 22.59 -1.54 -16.96
C LEU A 5 23.50 -2.40 -16.04
N ALA A 6 22.95 -2.93 -14.96
CA ALA A 6 23.62 -3.90 -14.12
C ALA A 6 23.66 -5.28 -14.80
N THR A 7 24.48 -6.18 -14.29
CA THR A 7 24.54 -7.57 -14.80
C THR A 7 23.19 -8.29 -14.69
N SER A 8 22.43 -8.04 -13.62
CA SER A 8 21.09 -8.60 -13.46
C SER A 8 20.03 -7.74 -14.16
N LEU A 9 19.00 -8.37 -14.73
CA LEU A 9 17.80 -7.69 -15.26
C LEU A 9 16.80 -7.28 -14.17
N SER A 10 17.25 -7.11 -12.93
CA SER A 10 16.39 -6.70 -11.82
C SER A 10 15.82 -5.30 -12.04
N PHE A 11 14.61 -5.06 -11.57
CA PHE A 11 13.91 -3.79 -11.77
C PHE A 11 12.91 -3.51 -10.65
N GLU A 12 12.49 -2.26 -10.58
CA GLU A 12 11.42 -1.79 -9.71
C GLU A 12 10.26 -1.29 -10.57
N LYS A 13 9.06 -1.82 -10.32
CA LYS A 13 7.82 -1.27 -10.86
C LYS A 13 7.49 -0.03 -10.03
N ARG A 14 7.07 1.04 -10.70
CA ARG A 14 6.58 2.27 -10.07
C ARG A 14 5.27 2.61 -10.74
N TYR A 15 4.18 2.65 -10.01
CA TYR A 15 2.85 2.85 -10.55
C TYR A 15 1.91 3.45 -9.50
N THR A 16 0.82 4.02 -9.97
CA THR A 16 -0.27 4.45 -9.09
C THR A 16 -1.35 3.38 -9.10
N LEU A 17 -1.59 2.73 -7.95
CA LEU A 17 -2.76 1.87 -7.76
C LEU A 17 -3.97 2.76 -7.48
N ASN A 18 -5.03 2.59 -8.26
CA ASN A 18 -6.31 3.22 -8.01
C ASN A 18 -7.30 2.17 -7.49
N VAL A 19 -7.85 2.42 -6.31
CA VAL A 19 -8.89 1.60 -5.67
C VAL A 19 -10.17 2.40 -5.68
N ILE A 20 -11.25 1.82 -6.21
CA ILE A 20 -12.57 2.45 -6.26
C ILE A 20 -13.48 1.65 -5.34
N VAL A 21 -14.13 2.35 -4.40
CA VAL A 21 -15.21 1.82 -3.58
C VAL A 21 -16.45 2.64 -3.89
N THR A 22 -17.56 1.97 -4.19
CA THR A 22 -18.82 2.62 -4.57
C THR A 22 -19.91 2.34 -3.54
N ASP A 23 -20.89 3.23 -3.45
CA ASP A 23 -22.08 3.10 -2.60
C ASP A 23 -21.75 2.79 -1.13
N PHE A 24 -20.63 3.32 -0.62
CA PHE A 24 -20.18 3.02 0.74
C PHE A 24 -20.94 3.86 1.76
N THR A 25 -21.47 3.22 2.79
CA THR A 25 -22.34 3.85 3.81
C THR A 25 -21.73 3.83 5.21
N GLY A 26 -20.54 3.25 5.36
CA GLY A 26 -19.83 3.16 6.64
C GLY A 26 -19.06 4.42 7.00
N ASP A 27 -18.42 4.39 8.17
CA ASP A 27 -17.45 5.41 8.57
C ASP A 27 -16.25 5.41 7.61
N PHE A 28 -15.80 6.59 7.19
CA PHE A 28 -14.67 6.77 6.29
C PHE A 28 -13.38 6.13 6.83
N ASP A 29 -13.20 6.13 8.16
CA ASP A 29 -12.03 5.57 8.82
C ASP A 29 -11.93 4.04 8.66
N LEU A 30 -13.05 3.36 8.35
CA LEU A 30 -13.06 1.93 8.00
C LEU A 30 -12.28 1.63 6.71
N LEU A 31 -12.10 2.61 5.83
CA LEU A 31 -11.31 2.46 4.61
C LEU A 31 -9.89 2.97 4.80
N ILE A 32 -9.73 4.14 5.42
CA ILE A 32 -8.43 4.81 5.50
C ILE A 32 -7.48 4.12 6.47
N VAL A 33 -7.95 3.72 7.67
CA VAL A 33 -7.08 3.15 8.69
C VAL A 33 -6.45 1.82 8.26
N PRO A 34 -7.20 0.86 7.66
CA PRO A 34 -6.60 -0.36 7.13
C PRO A 34 -5.57 -0.10 6.02
N VAL A 35 -5.83 0.86 5.13
CA VAL A 35 -4.87 1.24 4.08
C VAL A 35 -3.59 1.81 4.69
N LEU A 36 -3.70 2.70 5.69
CA LEU A 36 -2.52 3.22 6.41
C LEU A 36 -1.75 2.11 7.14
N ALA A 37 -2.45 1.16 7.76
CA ALA A 37 -1.81 0.01 8.41
C ALA A 37 -1.03 -0.84 7.40
N TRP A 38 -1.62 -1.11 6.23
CA TRP A 38 -0.96 -1.85 5.15
C TRP A 38 0.24 -1.09 4.57
N LEU A 39 0.09 0.20 4.31
CA LEU A 39 1.15 1.07 3.76
C LEU A 39 2.36 1.16 4.69
N ARG A 40 2.16 1.18 6.01
CA ARG A 40 3.26 1.20 6.98
C ARG A 40 4.24 0.03 6.77
N GLU A 41 3.73 -1.13 6.36
CA GLU A 41 4.55 -2.32 6.13
C GLU A 41 5.01 -2.45 4.69
N ASN A 42 4.11 -2.15 3.76
CA ASN A 42 4.31 -2.49 2.36
C ASN A 42 4.79 -1.33 1.50
N GLN A 43 4.72 -0.07 1.97
CA GLN A 43 5.26 1.13 1.30
C GLN A 43 5.58 2.24 2.34
N PRO A 44 6.53 2.00 3.27
CA PRO A 44 6.81 2.95 4.36
C PRO A 44 7.30 4.32 3.86
N ASP A 45 7.91 4.36 2.67
CA ASP A 45 8.41 5.57 2.02
C ASP A 45 7.31 6.61 1.74
N ILE A 46 6.06 6.16 1.54
CA ILE A 46 4.89 7.05 1.47
C ILE A 46 4.75 7.88 2.74
N MET A 47 5.09 7.34 3.92
CA MET A 47 4.94 8.04 5.19
C MET A 47 6.22 8.73 5.68
N THR A 48 7.39 8.37 5.14
CA THR A 48 8.68 8.85 5.65
C THR A 48 9.39 9.85 4.74
N THR A 49 8.93 10.05 3.50
CA THR A 49 9.54 10.98 2.54
C THR A 49 8.65 12.19 2.28
N ASP A 50 9.25 13.35 2.00
CA ASP A 50 8.51 14.58 1.65
C ASP A 50 7.59 14.39 0.44
N GLU A 51 8.04 13.64 -0.57
CA GLU A 51 7.23 13.36 -1.76
C GLU A 51 6.10 12.38 -1.44
N GLY A 52 6.42 11.31 -0.72
CA GLY A 52 5.45 10.32 -0.26
C GLY A 52 4.33 10.95 0.56
N GLN A 53 4.66 11.79 1.55
CA GLN A 53 3.65 12.42 2.41
C GLN A 53 2.74 13.39 1.64
N LYS A 54 3.23 13.98 0.55
CA LYS A 54 2.47 14.93 -0.28
C LYS A 54 1.62 14.27 -1.34
N LYS A 55 2.02 13.10 -1.86
CA LYS A 55 1.44 12.51 -3.08
C LYS A 55 1.17 11.00 -3.01
N GLY A 56 1.82 10.31 -2.08
CA GLY A 56 1.86 8.85 -2.04
C GLY A 56 0.54 8.20 -1.65
N PHE A 57 -0.29 8.88 -0.85
CA PHE A 57 -1.66 8.48 -0.58
C PHE A 57 -2.57 9.71 -0.73
N THR A 58 -3.45 9.66 -1.74
CA THR A 58 -4.50 10.65 -1.96
C THR A 58 -5.83 9.94 -2.13
N PHE A 59 -6.93 10.65 -1.87
CA PHE A 59 -8.26 10.16 -2.19
C PHE A 59 -9.14 11.29 -2.72
N TYR A 60 -10.16 10.90 -3.45
CA TYR A 60 -11.27 11.74 -3.86
C TYR A 60 -12.56 11.04 -3.47
N ALA A 61 -13.51 11.76 -2.89
CA ALA A 61 -14.81 11.22 -2.52
C ALA A 61 -15.92 12.07 -3.16
N ASP A 62 -16.92 11.39 -3.71
CA ASP A 62 -18.17 11.98 -4.20
C ASP A 62 -19.32 11.53 -3.31
N ILE A 63 -20.15 12.47 -2.87
CA ILE A 63 -21.24 12.19 -1.92
C ILE A 63 -22.51 11.93 -2.71
N ASN A 64 -23.07 10.74 -2.52
CA ASN A 64 -24.28 10.31 -3.22
C ASN A 64 -25.55 10.84 -2.51
N ASN A 65 -26.68 10.79 -3.22
CA ASN A 65 -27.96 11.32 -2.72
C ASN A 65 -28.66 10.41 -1.69
N ASP A 66 -28.18 9.19 -1.52
CA ASP A 66 -28.74 8.14 -0.66
C ASP A 66 -27.96 7.97 0.65
N SER A 67 -27.16 8.97 1.02
CA SER A 67 -26.24 8.94 2.18
C SER A 67 -25.08 7.95 2.04
N SER A 68 -24.82 7.44 0.84
CA SER A 68 -23.58 6.75 0.51
C SER A 68 -22.54 7.71 -0.09
N PHE A 69 -21.34 7.21 -0.30
CA PHE A 69 -20.31 7.91 -1.07
C PHE A 69 -19.47 6.95 -1.91
N ASP A 70 -19.02 7.46 -3.05
CA ASP A 70 -18.03 6.82 -3.90
C ASP A 70 -16.66 7.39 -3.56
N ILE A 71 -15.65 6.54 -3.39
CA ILE A 71 -14.28 6.96 -3.08
C ILE A 71 -13.30 6.32 -4.05
N SER A 72 -12.42 7.17 -4.59
CA SER A 72 -11.26 6.77 -5.36
C SER A 72 -10.00 7.04 -4.55
N ILE A 73 -9.32 5.98 -4.12
CA ILE A 73 -8.05 6.02 -3.40
C ILE A 73 -6.92 5.81 -4.41
N SER A 74 -5.93 6.70 -4.41
CA SER A 74 -4.74 6.60 -5.25
C SER A 74 -3.49 6.44 -4.39
N LEU A 75 -2.76 5.35 -4.62
CA LEU A 75 -1.54 4.97 -3.90
C LEU A 75 -0.35 4.92 -4.86
N MET A 76 0.74 5.63 -4.58
CA MET A 76 1.98 5.49 -5.34
C MET A 76 2.77 4.31 -4.78
N LEU A 77 2.79 3.20 -5.52
CA LEU A 77 3.42 1.96 -5.09
C LEU A 77 4.71 1.67 -5.87
N THR A 78 5.61 0.99 -5.20
CA THR A 78 6.82 0.41 -5.76
C THR A 78 6.85 -1.11 -5.54
N GLU A 79 7.34 -1.87 -6.51
CA GLU A 79 7.53 -3.32 -6.35
C GLU A 79 8.86 -3.75 -6.92
N ARG A 80 9.71 -4.37 -6.08
CA ARG A 80 11.03 -4.84 -6.50
C ARG A 80 10.94 -6.26 -7.05
N THR A 81 11.50 -6.43 -8.25
CA THR A 81 11.62 -7.70 -8.94
C THR A 81 13.09 -8.04 -9.11
N LEU A 82 13.50 -9.16 -8.50
CA LEU A 82 14.82 -9.72 -8.64
C LEU A 82 14.84 -10.67 -9.83
N VAL A 83 15.83 -10.50 -10.70
CA VAL A 83 16.09 -11.43 -11.81
C VAL A 83 17.49 -11.99 -11.65
N SER A 84 17.59 -13.32 -11.55
CA SER A 84 18.86 -14.05 -11.44
C SER A 84 19.01 -15.04 -12.59
N GLU A 85 20.23 -15.27 -13.05
CA GLU A 85 20.54 -16.30 -14.03
C GLU A 85 21.09 -17.54 -13.34
N VAL A 86 20.51 -18.71 -13.65
CA VAL A 86 20.96 -20.02 -13.16
C VAL A 86 21.02 -20.95 -14.35
N ASP A 87 22.19 -21.52 -14.64
CA ASP A 87 22.43 -22.44 -15.77
C ASP A 87 21.92 -21.93 -17.13
N GLY A 88 22.07 -20.63 -17.40
CA GLY A 88 21.62 -19.99 -18.64
C GLY A 88 20.12 -19.65 -18.69
N ALA A 89 19.38 -19.90 -17.62
CA ALA A 89 17.96 -19.58 -17.50
C ALA A 89 17.73 -18.39 -16.56
N LEU A 90 16.77 -17.52 -16.89
CA LEU A 90 16.36 -16.40 -16.05
C LEU A 90 15.27 -16.83 -15.05
N HIS A 91 15.50 -16.55 -13.78
CA HIS A 91 14.58 -16.77 -12.68
C HIS A 91 14.11 -15.41 -12.14
N VAL A 92 12.80 -15.24 -12.01
CA VAL A 92 12.17 -13.96 -11.62
C VAL A 92 11.47 -14.14 -10.28
N LYS A 93 11.73 -13.25 -9.32
CA LYS A 93 11.11 -13.26 -8.00
C LYS A 93 10.73 -11.84 -7.56
N ASN A 94 9.47 -11.64 -7.16
CA ASN A 94 9.06 -10.43 -6.45
C ASN A 94 9.56 -10.52 -5.00
N ILE A 95 10.11 -9.43 -4.47
CA ILE A 95 10.58 -9.35 -3.08
C ILE A 95 9.81 -8.26 -2.34
N PRO A 96 9.45 -8.48 -1.06
CA PRO A 96 8.73 -7.49 -0.25
C PRO A 96 9.63 -6.28 0.07
N GLU A 97 9.05 -5.24 0.67
CA GLU A 97 9.82 -4.11 1.19
C GLU A 97 10.82 -4.55 2.27
N PRO A 98 11.94 -3.81 2.44
CA PRO A 98 12.83 -4.06 3.57
C PRO A 98 12.06 -3.86 4.86
N LEU A 99 12.20 -4.81 5.79
CA LEU A 99 11.59 -4.69 7.10
C LEU A 99 12.18 -3.47 7.86
N PRO A 100 11.36 -2.69 8.58
CA PRO A 100 11.87 -1.66 9.47
C PRO A 100 12.77 -2.26 10.57
N PRO A 101 13.71 -1.49 11.15
CA PRO A 101 14.50 -1.95 12.30
C PRO A 101 13.59 -2.28 13.51
N GLU A 102 13.89 -3.36 14.23
CA GLU A 102 13.03 -3.94 15.29
C GLU A 102 13.06 -3.20 16.65
N PRO A 103 11.98 -3.31 17.48
CA PRO A 103 10.74 -4.06 17.24
C PRO A 103 9.59 -3.17 16.76
N VAL A 104 8.90 -3.63 15.71
CA VAL A 104 7.66 -3.02 15.21
C VAL A 104 6.48 -3.73 15.88
N THR A 105 5.88 -3.14 16.91
CA THR A 105 4.62 -3.64 17.46
C THR A 105 3.47 -3.35 16.50
N ARG A 106 2.72 -4.39 16.13
CA ARG A 106 1.60 -4.29 15.18
C ARG A 106 0.26 -4.17 15.92
N PRO A 107 -0.63 -3.25 15.50
CA PRO A 107 -2.01 -3.29 15.98
C PRO A 107 -2.70 -4.53 15.39
N VAL A 108 -3.37 -5.32 16.23
CA VAL A 108 -4.15 -6.51 15.82
C VAL A 108 -5.66 -6.26 15.87
N GLU A 109 -6.09 -5.15 16.44
CA GLU A 109 -7.49 -4.78 16.58
C GLU A 109 -7.69 -3.33 16.15
N LEU A 110 -8.81 -3.07 15.48
CA LEU A 110 -9.28 -1.75 15.09
C LEU A 110 -10.59 -1.45 15.81
N TYR A 111 -10.61 -0.34 16.54
CA TYR A 111 -11.81 0.19 17.19
C TYR A 111 -12.17 1.54 16.56
N ILE A 112 -13.45 1.75 16.28
CA ILE A 112 -13.98 3.04 15.82
C ILE A 112 -15.09 3.45 16.79
N ASN A 113 -15.00 4.67 17.33
CA ASN A 113 -15.95 5.19 18.33
C ASN A 113 -16.17 4.26 19.55
N GLY A 114 -15.14 3.47 19.90
CA GLY A 114 -15.18 2.52 21.02
C GLY A 114 -15.74 1.14 20.69
N GLU A 115 -16.17 0.90 19.45
CA GLU A 115 -16.66 -0.39 18.97
C GLU A 115 -15.57 -1.15 18.20
N LEU A 116 -15.41 -2.45 18.47
CA LEU A 116 -14.48 -3.31 17.73
C LEU A 116 -15.02 -3.56 16.32
N VAL A 117 -14.29 -3.10 15.30
CA VAL A 117 -14.72 -3.21 13.89
C VAL A 117 -13.87 -4.19 13.09
N SER A 118 -12.63 -4.48 13.50
CA SER A 118 -11.78 -5.47 12.84
C SER A 118 -10.76 -6.08 13.78
N LYS A 119 -10.39 -7.34 13.50
CA LYS A 119 -9.31 -8.07 14.17
C LYS A 119 -8.51 -8.85 13.13
N TRP A 120 -7.19 -8.81 13.25
CA TRP A 120 -6.25 -9.45 12.34
C TRP A 120 -5.43 -10.52 13.06
N ASP A 121 -5.09 -11.59 12.35
CA ASP A 121 -4.17 -12.63 12.81
C ASP A 121 -2.71 -12.15 12.65
N GLU A 122 -1.81 -12.62 13.52
CA GLU A 122 -0.35 -12.37 13.44
C GLU A 122 0.35 -13.21 12.35
#